data_AF-A0A0F9I8V3-F1
#
_entry.id   AF-A0A0F9I8V3-F1
#
_cell.length_a   1.000
_cell.length_b   1.000
_cell.length_c   1.000
_cell.angle_alpha   90.00
_cell.angle_beta   90.00
_cell.angle_gamma   90.00
#
_symmetry.space_group_name_H-M   'P 1'
#
loop_
_entity.id
_entity.type
_entity.pdbx_description
1 polymer ?
#
loop_
_entity_poly.entity_id
_entity_poly.type
_entity_poly.pdbx_seq_one_letter_code
_entity_poly.pdbx_strand_id
1 'polypeptide(L)'
;MGDCQKLSEQIPFVKRDDVETGMILMWSGTIATIPAGFVLCDGNFGTPDLRDKFVIGATQDDAGVAKTNLTGSLTQSGGDPDHEHTFNAGNHQHQLLGDKFLATPGTTDILVADPTSPTGVSGLTAKNNDQPPYFALAYIMKT
;
A
#
# COMPACT_ATOMS: atom_id res chain seq x y z
N MET A 1 50.45 -23.89 37.35
CA MET A 1 50.53 -23.46 35.93
C MET A 1 50.07 -24.64 35.10
N GLY A 2 48.97 -24.68 34.38
CA GLY A 2 47.85 -23.77 34.17
C GLY A 2 46.93 -24.56 33.24
N ASP A 3 45.67 -24.68 33.59
CA ASP A 3 44.62 -24.94 32.59
C ASP A 3 43.43 -24.05 32.98
N CYS A 4 43.56 -22.80 32.56
CA CYS A 4 42.48 -21.82 32.53
C CYS A 4 42.23 -21.45 31.05
N GLN A 5 42.28 -22.42 30.14
CA GLN A 5 42.00 -22.20 28.72
C GLN A 5 40.76 -22.92 28.21
N LYS A 6 40.01 -23.64 29.05
CA LYS A 6 38.76 -24.30 28.64
C LYS A 6 37.47 -23.61 29.08
N LEU A 7 37.50 -22.28 29.30
CA LEU A 7 36.28 -21.54 29.67
C LEU A 7 36.03 -20.27 28.83
N SER A 8 36.83 -19.99 27.80
CA SER A 8 36.66 -18.80 26.95
C SER A 8 35.94 -19.04 25.61
N GLU A 9 35.37 -20.22 25.36
CA GLU A 9 34.68 -20.53 24.08
C GLU A 9 33.16 -20.74 24.18
N GLN A 10 32.52 -20.40 25.31
CA GLN A 10 31.06 -20.55 25.45
C GLN A 10 30.32 -19.25 25.80
N ILE A 11 30.70 -18.14 25.16
CA ILE A 11 29.75 -17.05 24.94
C ILE A 11 29.48 -17.05 23.43
N PRO A 12 28.27 -17.42 22.95
CA PRO A 12 27.94 -17.30 21.55
C PRO A 12 27.80 -15.81 21.24
N PHE A 13 28.93 -15.13 21.05
CA PHE A 13 28.98 -13.92 20.27
C PHE A 13 28.68 -14.36 18.85
N VAL A 14 27.38 -14.36 18.51
CA VAL A 14 26.77 -14.50 17.18
C VAL A 14 27.85 -14.64 16.11
N LYS A 15 28.08 -15.88 15.64
CA LYS A 15 28.95 -16.05 14.48
C LYS A 15 28.32 -15.24 13.34
N ARG A 16 29.13 -14.61 12.51
CA ARG A 16 28.69 -13.83 11.33
C ARG A 16 27.84 -14.62 10.31
N ASP A 17 27.50 -15.88 10.61
CA ASP A 17 26.85 -16.86 9.76
C ASP A 17 25.37 -17.09 10.14
N ASP A 18 24.81 -16.36 11.11
CA ASP A 18 23.40 -16.51 11.53
C ASP A 18 22.39 -15.81 10.58
N VAL A 19 22.88 -15.18 9.50
CA VAL A 19 22.04 -14.57 8.46
C VAL A 19 22.28 -15.30 7.13
N GLU A 20 21.30 -16.12 6.76
CA GLU A 20 21.32 -16.92 5.53
C GLU A 20 21.02 -16.07 4.29
N THR A 21 21.53 -16.51 3.14
CA THR A 21 21.22 -15.89 1.83
C THR A 21 19.71 -15.87 1.60
N GLY A 22 19.20 -14.73 1.12
CA GLY A 22 17.77 -14.50 0.91
C GLY A 22 17.05 -13.88 2.12
N MET A 23 17.68 -13.82 3.29
CA MET A 23 17.11 -13.08 4.43
C MET A 23 17.04 -11.58 4.12
N ILE A 24 15.91 -10.96 4.45
CA ILE A 24 15.66 -9.52 4.29
C ILE A 24 15.69 -8.85 5.66
N LEU A 25 16.49 -7.79 5.76
CA LEU A 25 16.68 -7.02 7.00
C LEU A 25 16.39 -5.55 6.75
N MET A 26 15.97 -4.85 7.80
CA MET A 26 15.83 -3.40 7.80
C MET A 26 17.18 -2.75 8.09
N TRP A 27 17.55 -1.77 7.27
CA TRP A 27 18.81 -1.03 7.33
C TRP A 27 18.56 0.47 7.51
N SER A 28 19.15 1.05 8.54
CA SER A 28 19.01 2.47 8.89
C SER A 28 20.12 3.36 8.34
N GLY A 29 21.20 2.79 7.80
CA GLY A 29 22.26 3.54 7.14
C GLY A 29 21.86 4.00 5.74
N THR A 30 22.78 4.66 5.04
CA THR A 30 22.53 5.10 3.67
C THR A 30 22.57 3.92 2.69
N ILE A 31 21.88 4.06 1.56
CA ILE A 31 21.94 3.10 0.45
C ILE A 31 23.38 2.96 -0.08
N ALA A 32 24.15 4.06 -0.12
CA ALA A 32 25.53 4.05 -0.57
C ALA A 32 26.49 3.30 0.37
N THR A 33 26.07 3.06 1.62
CA THR A 33 26.88 2.41 2.66
C THR A 33 26.34 1.03 3.04
N ILE A 34 25.54 0.40 2.17
CA ILE A 34 25.07 -0.97 2.39
C ILE A 34 26.31 -1.88 2.56
N PRO A 35 26.39 -2.67 3.64
CA PRO A 35 27.55 -3.52 3.89
C PRO A 35 27.75 -4.58 2.80
N ALA A 36 29.01 -4.95 2.56
CA ALA A 36 29.33 -6.05 1.66
C ALA A 36 28.62 -7.36 2.08
N GLY A 37 28.13 -8.09 1.08
CA GLY A 37 27.32 -9.30 1.30
C GLY A 37 25.82 -9.04 1.47
N PHE A 38 25.39 -7.80 1.28
CA PHE A 38 23.99 -7.40 1.19
C PHE A 38 23.75 -6.54 -0.05
N VAL A 39 22.52 -6.56 -0.55
CA VAL A 39 22.06 -5.74 -1.68
C VAL A 39 20.73 -5.07 -1.35
N LEU A 40 20.42 -3.95 -1.99
CA LEU A 40 19.11 -3.29 -1.83
C LEU A 40 18.00 -4.16 -2.44
N CYS A 41 16.86 -4.26 -1.76
CA CYS A 41 15.64 -4.88 -2.30
C CYS A 41 14.95 -3.94 -3.29
N ASP A 42 15.48 -3.84 -4.50
CA ASP A 42 15.05 -2.91 -5.56
C ASP A 42 14.56 -3.61 -6.85
N GLY A 43 14.43 -4.93 -6.84
CA GLY A 43 14.05 -5.73 -8.00
C GLY A 43 15.24 -6.19 -8.85
N ASN A 44 16.46 -5.72 -8.56
CA ASN A 44 17.67 -6.17 -9.25
C ASN A 44 18.29 -7.38 -8.53
N PHE A 45 19.13 -8.12 -9.27
CA PHE A 45 19.91 -9.25 -8.74
C PHE A 45 19.06 -10.33 -8.04
N GLY A 46 17.80 -10.51 -8.47
CA GLY A 46 16.89 -11.50 -7.89
C GLY A 46 16.25 -11.08 -6.55
N THR A 47 16.45 -9.84 -6.11
CA THR A 47 15.76 -9.30 -4.93
C THR A 47 14.30 -8.95 -5.27
N PRO A 48 13.38 -9.00 -4.30
CA PRO A 48 12.09 -8.34 -4.44
C PRO A 48 12.26 -6.81 -4.43
N ASP A 49 11.40 -6.07 -5.13
CA ASP A 49 11.34 -4.61 -5.00
C ASP A 49 10.44 -4.23 -3.82
N LEU A 50 11.04 -3.77 -2.72
CA LEU A 50 10.35 -3.39 -1.49
C LEU A 50 10.38 -1.88 -1.21
N ARG A 51 10.82 -1.08 -2.19
CA ARG A 51 10.84 0.39 -2.04
C ARG A 51 9.42 0.92 -1.97
N ASP A 52 9.17 1.78 -0.98
CA ASP A 52 7.86 2.39 -0.72
C ASP A 52 6.73 1.36 -0.51
N LYS A 53 7.06 0.16 -0.02
CA LYS A 53 6.08 -0.90 0.27
C LYS A 53 5.99 -1.20 1.75
N PHE A 54 4.78 -1.49 2.20
CA PHE A 54 4.52 -2.09 3.50
C PHE A 54 4.58 -3.62 3.39
N VAL A 55 5.38 -4.26 4.25
CA VAL A 55 5.51 -5.73 4.26
C VAL A 55 4.36 -6.35 5.05
N ILE A 56 3.66 -7.28 4.41
CA ILE A 56 2.55 -8.03 5.00
C ILE A 56 2.99 -9.47 5.18
N GLY A 57 2.60 -10.09 6.30
CA GLY A 57 2.84 -11.51 6.54
C GLY A 57 2.15 -12.37 5.48
N ALA A 58 2.89 -13.31 4.89
CA ALA A 58 2.33 -14.27 3.96
C ALA A 58 1.36 -15.23 4.68
N THR A 59 0.27 -15.56 4.01
CA THR A 59 -0.68 -16.57 4.48
C THR A 59 -0.19 -17.98 4.15
N GLN A 60 0.39 -18.16 2.96
CA GLN A 60 0.91 -19.44 2.49
C GLN A 60 1.91 -19.25 1.34
N ASP A 61 2.63 -20.33 1.02
CA ASP A 61 3.37 -20.43 -0.23
C ASP A 61 2.45 -20.85 -1.38
N ASP A 62 2.74 -20.34 -2.57
CA ASP A 62 2.13 -20.74 -3.83
C ASP A 62 3.21 -20.74 -4.91
N ALA A 63 3.47 -21.92 -5.50
CA ALA A 63 4.56 -22.15 -6.46
C ALA A 63 5.96 -21.70 -5.97
N GLY A 64 6.25 -21.87 -4.67
CA GLY A 64 7.54 -21.49 -4.07
C GLY A 64 7.67 -20.00 -3.75
N VAL A 65 6.57 -19.25 -3.82
CA VAL A 65 6.51 -17.83 -3.52
C VAL A 65 5.54 -17.59 -2.36
N ALA A 66 5.99 -16.91 -1.32
CA ALA A 66 5.16 -16.51 -0.20
C ALA A 66 4.12 -15.47 -0.64
N LYS A 67 2.83 -15.72 -0.40
CA LYS A 67 1.70 -14.87 -0.80
C LYS A 67 0.71 -14.64 0.34
N THR A 68 0.00 -13.52 0.28
CA THR A 68 -1.14 -13.21 1.17
C THR A 68 -2.47 -13.36 0.43
N ASN A 69 -3.55 -13.65 1.15
CA ASN A 69 -4.92 -13.68 0.64
C ASN A 69 -5.76 -12.48 1.09
N LEU A 70 -5.12 -11.39 1.57
CA LEU A 70 -5.79 -10.24 2.17
C LEU A 70 -6.85 -9.60 1.26
N THR A 71 -6.66 -9.63 -0.06
CA THR A 71 -7.59 -9.05 -1.06
C THR A 71 -8.56 -10.09 -1.64
N GLY A 72 -8.68 -11.28 -1.03
CA GLY A 72 -9.57 -12.36 -1.49
C GLY A 72 -8.96 -13.30 -2.53
N SER A 73 -7.72 -13.06 -2.98
CA SER A 73 -6.96 -13.98 -3.83
C SER A 73 -5.48 -13.96 -3.44
N LEU A 74 -4.75 -15.04 -3.76
CA LEU A 74 -3.32 -15.14 -3.43
C LEU A 74 -2.50 -14.20 -4.28
N THR A 75 -1.90 -13.19 -3.64
CA THR A 75 -1.07 -12.17 -4.26
C THR A 75 0.25 -12.01 -3.51
N GLN A 76 1.32 -11.71 -4.23
CA GLN A 76 2.63 -11.38 -3.64
C GLN A 76 2.80 -9.88 -3.41
N SER A 77 2.09 -9.07 -4.18
CA SER A 77 2.03 -7.62 -4.05
C SER A 77 0.62 -7.14 -4.42
N GLY A 78 0.22 -6.01 -3.88
CA GLY A 78 -1.08 -5.41 -4.10
C GLY A 78 -1.19 -4.06 -3.40
N GLY A 79 -2.35 -3.42 -3.58
CA GLY A 79 -2.57 -2.03 -3.18
C GLY A 79 -2.03 -1.05 -4.22
N ASP A 80 -2.59 0.16 -4.21
CA ASP A 80 -2.18 1.28 -5.03
C ASP A 80 -2.31 2.56 -4.18
N PRO A 81 -1.30 3.45 -4.17
CA PRO A 81 -1.46 4.78 -3.56
C PRO A 81 -2.62 5.58 -4.18
N ASP A 82 -2.99 5.29 -5.43
CA ASP A 82 -4.11 5.91 -6.12
C ASP A 82 -5.33 4.98 -6.13
N HIS A 83 -6.47 5.50 -5.69
CA HIS A 83 -7.76 4.88 -5.94
C HIS A 83 -8.84 5.93 -6.16
N GLU A 84 -9.88 5.52 -6.89
CA GLU A 84 -11.00 6.37 -7.25
C GLU A 84 -12.23 6.06 -6.40
N HIS A 85 -12.86 7.11 -5.89
CA HIS A 85 -14.18 7.04 -5.33
C HIS A 85 -15.20 7.53 -6.35
N THR A 86 -16.11 6.64 -6.75
CA THR A 86 -17.27 7.01 -7.55
C THR A 86 -18.46 7.28 -6.63
N PHE A 87 -18.97 8.51 -6.66
CA PHE A 87 -20.19 8.86 -5.93
C PHE A 87 -21.39 8.84 -6.89
N ASN A 88 -22.47 8.17 -6.47
CA ASN A 88 -23.75 8.19 -7.17
C ASN A 88 -24.79 8.84 -6.26
N ALA A 89 -25.27 10.03 -6.64
CA ALA A 89 -26.30 10.75 -5.90
C ALA A 89 -27.71 10.13 -6.03
N GLY A 90 -27.85 9.08 -6.85
CA GLY A 90 -29.14 8.51 -7.22
C GLY A 90 -29.93 9.44 -8.13
N ASN A 91 -30.83 8.87 -8.91
CA ASN A 91 -31.76 9.67 -9.71
C ASN A 91 -32.81 10.27 -8.77
N HIS A 92 -32.90 11.60 -8.70
CA HIS A 92 -33.93 12.29 -7.93
C HIS A 92 -34.47 13.49 -8.71
N GLN A 93 -35.69 13.91 -8.37
CA GLN A 93 -36.38 15.04 -8.99
C GLN A 93 -36.52 16.17 -7.98
N HIS A 94 -36.23 17.40 -8.40
CA HIS A 94 -36.57 18.59 -7.65
C HIS A 94 -37.97 19.05 -8.07
N GLN A 95 -38.86 19.24 -7.10
CA GLN A 95 -40.12 19.95 -7.30
C GLN A 95 -39.95 21.37 -6.76
N LEU A 96 -39.96 22.37 -7.65
CA LEU A 96 -40.05 23.76 -7.24
C LEU A 96 -41.51 24.04 -6.87
N LEU A 97 -41.81 24.06 -5.57
CA LEU A 97 -43.07 24.61 -5.06
C LEU A 97 -42.90 26.12 -4.97
N GLY A 98 -43.15 26.81 -6.09
CA GLY A 98 -43.01 28.25 -6.21
C GLY A 98 -44.10 28.86 -7.06
N ASP A 99 -45.10 29.42 -6.39
CA ASP A 99 -46.20 30.21 -6.97
C ASP A 99 -45.68 31.53 -7.56
N LYS A 100 -44.90 31.50 -8.65
CA LYS A 100 -44.68 32.69 -9.51
C LYS A 100 -43.97 32.37 -10.82
N PHE A 101 -44.70 31.71 -11.72
CA PHE A 101 -44.47 31.90 -13.15
C PHE A 101 -45.49 32.92 -13.67
N LEU A 102 -45.04 33.92 -14.42
CA LEU A 102 -45.92 34.90 -15.07
C LEU A 102 -46.79 34.15 -16.09
N ALA A 103 -48.02 33.84 -15.71
CA ALA A 103 -48.96 33.12 -16.57
C ALA A 103 -49.31 33.95 -17.81
N THR A 104 -48.97 33.45 -19.00
CA THR A 104 -49.67 33.80 -20.25
C THR A 104 -51.05 33.12 -20.28
N PRO A 105 -52.11 33.79 -20.76
CA PRO A 105 -53.44 33.17 -20.84
C PRO A 105 -53.44 31.96 -21.77
N GLY A 106 -53.89 30.79 -21.28
CA GLY A 106 -54.14 29.59 -22.10
C GLY A 106 -53.30 28.34 -21.79
N THR A 107 -52.34 28.41 -20.88
CA THR A 107 -51.56 27.23 -20.43
C THR A 107 -51.97 26.79 -19.03
N THR A 108 -52.41 25.53 -18.87
CA THR A 108 -52.89 24.98 -17.58
C THR A 108 -51.86 24.16 -16.82
N ASP A 109 -50.73 23.80 -17.42
CA ASP A 109 -49.63 23.19 -16.67
C ASP A 109 -48.34 23.23 -17.50
N ILE A 110 -47.22 23.64 -16.89
CA ILE A 110 -45.89 23.45 -17.48
C ILE A 110 -45.13 22.55 -16.51
N LEU A 111 -45.15 21.25 -16.79
CA LEU A 111 -44.27 20.29 -16.13
C LEU A 111 -42.86 20.46 -16.69
N VAL A 112 -42.06 21.34 -16.10
CA VAL A 112 -40.60 21.38 -16.37
C VAL A 112 -39.95 20.28 -15.55
N ALA A 113 -39.93 19.06 -16.09
CA ALA A 113 -39.01 18.05 -15.61
C ALA A 113 -37.62 18.42 -16.14
N ASP A 114 -36.74 18.91 -15.27
CA ASP A 114 -35.31 19.00 -15.56
C ASP A 114 -34.65 17.72 -15.02
N PRO A 115 -34.46 16.68 -15.85
CA PRO A 115 -33.68 15.51 -15.43
C PRO A 115 -32.23 15.96 -15.29
N THR A 116 -31.76 16.12 -14.05
CA THR A 116 -30.33 16.30 -13.81
C THR A 116 -29.62 15.01 -14.24
N SER A 117 -28.88 15.08 -15.35
CA SER A 117 -27.98 13.99 -15.74
C SER A 117 -26.94 13.89 -14.63
N PRO A 118 -26.80 12.74 -13.94
CA PRO A 118 -25.77 12.61 -12.92
C PRO A 118 -24.43 12.60 -13.65
N THR A 119 -23.77 13.74 -13.72
CA THR A 119 -22.33 13.73 -13.96
C THR A 119 -21.76 13.01 -12.76
N GLY A 120 -21.34 11.76 -12.94
CA GLY A 120 -20.66 11.01 -11.89
C GLY A 120 -19.50 11.88 -11.39
N VAL A 121 -19.64 12.41 -10.18
CA VAL A 121 -18.57 13.17 -9.56
C VAL A 121 -17.63 12.11 -9.02
N SER A 122 -16.47 11.96 -9.64
CA SER A 122 -15.40 11.15 -9.08
C SER A 122 -14.44 12.02 -8.30
N GLY A 123 -14.02 11.50 -7.15
CA GLY A 123 -12.96 12.07 -6.33
C GLY A 123 -11.81 11.08 -6.29
N LEU A 124 -10.59 11.58 -6.43
CA LEU A 124 -9.39 10.80 -6.10
C LEU A 124 -9.05 11.03 -4.64
N THR A 125 -8.61 9.97 -3.97
CA THR A 125 -8.01 10.10 -2.64
C THR A 125 -6.71 10.89 -2.77
N ALA A 126 -6.49 11.88 -1.90
CA ALA A 126 -5.34 12.76 -2.00
C ALA A 126 -4.05 11.96 -1.73
N LYS A 127 -3.11 11.94 -2.68
CA LYS A 127 -1.92 11.07 -2.71
C LYS A 127 -1.05 10.99 -1.44
N ASN A 128 -1.17 11.93 -0.51
CA ASN A 128 -0.12 12.22 0.47
C ASN A 128 -0.59 12.36 1.92
N ASN A 129 -1.81 11.94 2.26
CA ASN A 129 -2.34 12.27 3.60
C ASN A 129 -3.06 11.14 4.34
N ASP A 130 -3.00 9.90 3.84
CA ASP A 130 -3.67 8.74 4.45
C ASP A 130 -2.70 7.73 5.06
N GLN A 131 -1.39 8.00 4.99
CA GLN A 131 -0.40 7.16 5.62
C GLN A 131 -0.32 7.46 7.13
N PRO A 132 -0.37 6.42 8.00
CA PRO A 132 0.03 6.58 9.40
C PRO A 132 1.44 7.16 9.50
N PRO A 133 1.81 7.84 10.61
CA PRO A 133 3.18 8.30 10.82
C PRO A 133 4.19 7.18 10.57
N TYR A 134 5.16 7.41 9.67
CA TYR A 134 6.12 6.39 9.24
C TYR A 134 7.57 6.86 9.42
N PHE A 135 8.49 5.88 9.50
CA PHE A 135 9.93 6.09 9.52
C PHE A 135 10.56 5.20 8.44
N ALA A 136 11.29 5.80 7.50
CA ALA A 136 11.83 5.08 6.35
C ALA A 136 13.15 4.37 6.69
N LEU A 137 13.20 3.06 6.39
CA LEU A 137 14.39 2.21 6.43
C LEU A 137 14.55 1.53 5.07
N ALA A 138 15.78 1.21 4.67
CA ALA A 138 16.00 0.39 3.49
C ALA A 138 15.77 -1.09 3.82
N TYR A 139 15.16 -1.83 2.90
CA TYR A 139 15.19 -3.28 2.93
C TYR A 139 16.44 -3.76 2.18
N ILE A 140 17.27 -4.56 2.85
CA ILE A 140 18.47 -5.17 2.26
C ILE A 140 18.38 -6.69 2.35
N MET A 141 18.84 -7.39 1.32
CA MET A 141 18.85 -8.84 1.23
C MET A 141 20.27 -9.37 1.35
N LYS A 142 20.49 -10.39 2.18
CA LYS A 142 21.76 -11.12 2.23
C LYS A 142 21.97 -11.86 0.90
N THR A 143 23.10 -11.60 0.25
CA THR A 143 23.57 -12.37 -0.92
C THR A 143 24.38 -13.58 -0.48
#